data_AF-A0AAW0XAS2-F1
#
_entry.id   AF-A0AAW0XAS2-F1
#
_cell.length_a   1.000
_cell.length_b   1.000
_cell.length_c   1.000
_cell.angle_alpha   90.00
_cell.angle_beta   90.00
_cell.angle_gamma   90.00
#
_symmetry.space_group_name_H-M   'P 1'
#
loop_
_entity.id
_entity.type
_entity.pdbx_description
1 polymer ?
#
loop_
_entity_poly.entity_id
_entity_poly.type
_entity_poly.pdbx_seq_one_letter_code
_entity_poly.pdbx_strand_id
1 'polypeptide(L)'
;MPCVAHAHPPPQYRWWRELGGKKETISTSSTAGSTTGGKVSVTRSGEVGGTKIWGNGGVLLLDPTAHGTPDDKTSLVCEASNEAGQATMEIRVERAAPVTAHLTPRVVVVDAGGEGVLRCEVGGSRSHSITW
;
A
#
# COMPACT_ATOMS: atom_id res chain seq x y z
N MET A 1 -1.60 8.14 2.85
CA MET A 1 -1.81 7.60 4.20
C MET A 1 -1.25 8.58 5.22
N PRO A 2 -2.11 9.24 6.02
CA PRO A 2 -1.67 10.19 7.03
C PRO A 2 -1.25 9.47 8.32
N CYS A 3 -0.20 9.99 8.95
CA CYS A 3 0.25 9.67 10.29
C CYS A 3 0.21 10.97 11.09
N VAL A 4 -0.64 11.01 12.12
CA VAL A 4 -0.92 12.23 12.87
C VAL A 4 -0.51 12.04 14.31
N ALA A 5 0.43 12.85 14.77
CA ALA A 5 0.85 12.91 16.16
C ALA A 5 0.87 14.36 16.66
N HIS A 6 0.41 14.56 17.89
CA HIS A 6 0.44 15.85 18.58
C HIS A 6 1.52 15.79 19.65
N ALA A 7 2.54 16.65 19.53
CA ALA A 7 3.61 16.73 20.51
C ALA A 7 4.23 18.13 20.51
N HIS A 8 4.79 18.52 21.64
CA HIS A 8 5.53 19.77 21.80
C HIS A 8 6.93 19.46 22.33
N PRO A 9 8.01 19.79 21.60
CA PRO A 9 8.04 20.35 20.24
C PRO A 9 7.44 19.42 19.16
N PRO A 10 7.08 19.95 17.97
CA PRO A 10 6.53 19.15 16.88
C PRO A 10 7.42 17.95 16.53
N PRO A 11 6.85 16.75 16.32
CA PRO A 11 7.64 15.55 16.08
C PRO A 11 8.19 15.48 14.65
N GLN A 12 9.29 14.75 14.49
CA GLN A 12 9.80 14.30 13.19
C GLN A 12 9.18 12.95 12.86
N TYR A 13 8.92 12.73 11.56
CA TYR A 13 8.27 11.51 11.07
C TYR A 13 9.25 10.63 10.31
N ARG A 14 9.16 9.32 10.55
CA ARG A 14 9.93 8.29 9.85
C ARG A 14 9.01 7.15 9.42
N TRP A 15 9.23 6.63 8.22
CA TRP A 15 8.45 5.53 7.64
C TRP A 15 9.35 4.34 7.32
N TRP A 16 8.86 3.14 7.59
CA TRP A 16 9.46 1.89 7.11
C TRP A 16 8.41 0.86 6.75
N ARG A 17 8.80 -0.15 5.98
CA ARG A 17 8.02 -1.35 5.72
C ARG A 17 8.61 -2.55 6.45
N GLU A 18 7.75 -3.45 6.90
CA GLU A 18 8.17 -4.75 7.43
C GLU A 18 7.95 -5.84 6.38
N LEU A 19 9.05 -6.45 5.93
CA LEU A 19 9.06 -7.56 4.99
C LEU A 19 9.83 -8.72 5.60
N GLY A 20 9.16 -9.86 5.87
CA GLY A 20 9.81 -11.06 6.40
C GLY A 20 10.58 -10.83 7.71
N GLY A 21 10.12 -9.91 8.57
CA GLY A 21 10.78 -9.54 9.83
C GLY A 21 11.93 -8.53 9.69
N LYS A 22 12.28 -8.11 8.47
CA LYS A 22 13.28 -7.06 8.22
C LYS A 22 12.59 -5.70 8.05
N LYS A 23 13.12 -4.68 8.72
CA LYS A 23 12.67 -3.28 8.58
C LYS A 23 13.42 -2.61 7.43
N GLU A 24 12.69 -2.13 6.44
CA GLU A 24 13.24 -1.35 5.32
C GLU A 24 12.73 0.07 5.37
N THR A 25 13.64 1.02 5.64
CA THR A 25 13.32 2.45 5.74
C THR A 25 12.94 3.04 4.39
N ILE A 26 11.87 3.80 4.35
CA ILE A 26 11.45 4.57 3.18
C ILE A 26 12.13 5.95 3.28
N SER A 27 13.23 6.14 2.57
CA SER A 27 14.02 7.38 2.61
C SER A 27 13.66 8.33 1.46
N THR A 28 13.67 9.64 1.74
CA THR A 28 13.63 10.69 0.71
C THR A 28 15.04 11.19 0.41
N SER A 29 15.48 11.16 -0.86
CA SER A 29 16.57 12.01 -1.33
C SER A 29 16.09 13.45 -1.39
N SER A 30 16.48 14.29 -0.42
CA SER A 30 16.14 15.71 -0.42
C SER A 30 17.15 16.51 -1.24
N THR A 31 16.68 17.24 -2.26
CA THR A 31 17.40 18.41 -2.79
C THR A 31 16.56 19.64 -2.41
N ALA A 32 17.12 20.52 -1.58
CA ALA A 32 16.40 21.66 -1.02
C ALA A 32 16.00 22.66 -2.13
N GLY A 33 14.69 22.91 -2.29
CA GLY A 33 14.16 23.97 -3.14
C GLY A 33 13.41 25.00 -2.29
N SER A 34 13.93 26.22 -2.22
CA SER A 34 13.33 27.36 -1.52
C SER A 34 12.35 28.09 -2.46
N THR A 35 11.09 28.28 -2.06
CA THR A 35 10.18 29.22 -2.74
C THR A 35 9.82 30.37 -1.80
N THR A 36 9.94 31.58 -2.32
CA THR A 36 9.79 32.86 -1.61
C THR A 36 8.31 33.17 -1.39
N GLY A 37 7.86 33.17 -0.13
CA GLY A 37 6.52 33.62 0.26
C GLY A 37 5.71 32.57 1.02
N GLY A 38 5.98 32.43 2.33
CA GLY A 38 5.34 31.45 3.21
C GLY A 38 6.08 30.11 3.22
N LYS A 39 6.67 29.74 4.36
CA LYS A 39 7.58 28.59 4.49
C LYS A 39 6.81 27.27 4.46
N VAL A 40 6.33 26.87 3.29
CA VAL A 40 5.91 25.49 3.01
C VAL A 40 7.14 24.76 2.50
N SER A 41 7.78 23.96 3.35
CA SER A 41 8.88 23.07 2.93
C SER A 41 8.29 21.91 2.12
N VAL A 42 8.06 22.14 0.83
CA VAL A 42 7.72 21.06 -0.12
C VAL A 42 9.02 20.34 -0.44
N THR A 43 9.34 19.30 0.33
CA THR A 43 10.48 18.42 0.02
C THR A 43 10.14 17.70 -1.29
N ARG A 44 10.86 17.99 -2.38
CA ARG A 44 10.74 17.22 -3.61
C ARG A 44 11.12 15.78 -3.26
N SER A 45 10.15 14.91 -3.48
CA SER A 45 10.11 13.50 -3.16
C SER A 45 11.33 12.72 -3.59
N GLY A 46 11.99 12.07 -2.64
CA GLY A 46 12.76 10.88 -2.98
C GLY A 46 11.78 9.76 -3.34
N GLU A 47 12.05 9.14 -4.47
CA GLU A 47 11.24 8.10 -5.07
C GLU A 47 11.97 6.78 -4.81
N VAL A 48 11.46 5.98 -3.88
CA VAL A 48 11.94 4.61 -3.65
C VAL A 48 10.77 3.69 -3.93
N GLY A 49 10.83 2.96 -5.06
CA GLY A 49 9.84 1.93 -5.41
C GLY A 49 8.39 2.41 -5.36
N GLY A 50 8.07 3.55 -5.98
CA GLY A 50 6.70 4.07 -6.04
C GLY A 50 6.16 4.73 -4.77
N THR A 51 6.98 4.90 -3.75
CA THR A 51 6.57 5.55 -2.49
C THR A 51 7.12 6.97 -2.41
N LYS A 52 6.29 7.89 -1.89
CA LYS A 52 6.60 9.32 -1.78
C LYS A 52 6.15 9.86 -0.44
N ILE A 53 7.03 10.60 0.23
CA ILE A 53 6.70 11.26 1.51
C ILE A 53 6.36 12.74 1.25
N TRP A 54 5.28 13.23 1.88
CA TRP A 54 4.76 14.59 1.71
C TRP A 54 4.54 15.32 3.04
N GLY A 55 4.46 16.65 2.97
CA GLY A 55 4.36 17.52 4.14
C GLY A 55 5.65 17.57 4.95
N ASN A 56 5.53 17.61 6.28
CA ASN A 56 6.65 17.52 7.23
C ASN A 56 7.15 16.06 7.44
N GLY A 57 6.75 15.13 6.57
CA GLY A 57 7.05 13.71 6.71
C GLY A 57 5.86 12.87 7.18
N GLY A 58 4.77 13.49 7.65
CA GLY A 58 3.61 12.79 8.22
C GLY A 58 2.70 12.10 7.20
N VAL A 59 2.91 12.26 5.89
CA VAL A 59 2.06 11.65 4.86
C VAL A 59 2.88 10.77 3.93
N LEU A 60 2.50 9.50 3.82
CA LEU A 60 3.05 8.56 2.84
C LEU A 60 2.07 8.37 1.67
N LEU A 61 2.55 8.61 0.46
CA LEU A 61 1.85 8.39 -0.80
C LEU A 61 2.41 7.11 -1.43
N LEU A 62 1.51 6.23 -1.89
CA LEU A 62 1.84 5.00 -2.58
C LEU A 62 1.33 5.13 -4.02
N ASP A 63 2.19 4.95 -5.01
CA ASP A 63 1.82 4.85 -6.41
C ASP A 63 1.48 3.38 -6.73
N PRO A 64 0.19 3.00 -6.87
CA PRO A 64 -0.18 1.61 -7.10
C PRO A 64 0.36 1.05 -8.44
N THR A 65 0.83 1.88 -9.36
CA THR A 65 1.30 1.45 -10.68
C THR A 65 2.82 1.23 -10.74
N ALA A 66 3.55 1.64 -9.71
CA ALA A 66 5.00 1.56 -9.68
C ALA A 66 5.51 0.15 -9.39
N HIS A 67 6.57 -0.25 -10.09
CA HIS A 67 7.23 -1.54 -9.89
C HIS A 67 7.84 -1.64 -8.48
N GLY A 68 7.50 -2.69 -7.73
CA GLY A 68 7.96 -2.91 -6.36
C GLY A 68 7.09 -2.29 -5.27
N THR A 69 5.91 -1.75 -5.63
CA THR A 69 4.87 -1.51 -4.63
C THR A 69 4.47 -2.80 -3.94
N PRO A 70 4.19 -2.75 -2.64
CA PRO A 70 3.81 -3.93 -1.89
C PRO A 70 2.58 -4.62 -2.48
N ASP A 71 2.81 -5.73 -3.17
CA ASP A 71 1.77 -6.43 -3.93
C ASP A 71 0.89 -7.32 -3.06
N ASP A 72 1.39 -7.79 -1.93
CA ASP A 72 0.65 -8.65 -1.01
C ASP A 72 0.87 -8.22 0.43
N LYS A 73 -0.21 -7.83 1.11
CA LYS A 73 -0.33 -7.62 2.56
C LYS A 73 0.94 -7.05 3.24
N THR A 74 1.30 -5.82 2.92
CA THR A 74 2.48 -5.18 3.53
C THR A 74 2.08 -4.34 4.72
N SER A 75 2.91 -4.43 5.76
CA SER A 75 2.80 -3.57 6.95
C SER A 75 3.76 -2.38 6.82
N LEU A 76 3.19 -1.19 6.79
CA LEU A 76 3.88 0.10 6.81
C LEU A 76 3.79 0.67 8.21
N VAL A 77 4.92 1.12 8.75
CA VAL A 77 4.96 1.70 10.08
C VAL A 77 5.42 3.14 9.97
N CYS A 78 4.66 4.02 10.62
CA CYS A 78 5.04 5.38 10.88
C CYS A 78 5.54 5.53 12.32
N GLU A 79 6.56 6.35 12.51
CA GLU A 79 7.07 6.75 13.80
C GLU A 79 7.14 8.26 13.89
N ALA A 80 6.55 8.81 14.94
CA ALA A 80 6.66 10.21 15.31
C ALA A 80 7.55 10.31 16.56
N SER A 81 8.64 11.08 16.47
CA SER A 81 9.62 11.20 17.54
C SER A 81 9.96 12.67 17.84
N ASN A 82 10.03 13.01 19.12
CA ASN A 82 10.53 14.28 19.63
C ASN A 82 11.34 14.06 20.93
N GLU A 83 11.81 15.13 21.55
CA GLU A 83 12.58 15.06 22.81
C GLU A 83 11.80 14.50 24.02
N ALA A 84 10.46 14.55 23.97
CA ALA A 84 9.61 14.02 25.02
C ALA A 84 9.36 12.50 24.85
N GLY A 85 9.58 11.95 23.66
CA GLY A 85 9.44 10.53 23.39
C GLY A 85 9.06 10.19 21.95
N GLN A 86 8.50 9.00 21.78
CA GLN A 86 8.20 8.43 20.48
C GLN A 86 6.87 7.68 20.48
N ALA A 87 6.13 7.78 19.38
CA ALA A 87 4.91 7.01 19.12
C ALA A 87 4.99 6.33 17.75
N THR A 88 4.40 5.15 17.61
CA THR A 88 4.37 4.38 16.36
C THR A 88 2.95 4.00 15.96
N MET A 89 2.72 3.90 14.64
CA MET A 89 1.45 3.48 14.05
C MET A 89 1.71 2.47 12.93
N GLU A 90 1.11 1.28 13.04
CA GLU A 90 1.17 0.23 12.03
C GLU A 90 -0.03 0.33 11.07
N ILE A 91 0.22 0.22 9.76
CA ILE A 91 -0.77 0.33 8.69
C ILE A 91 -0.61 -0.85 7.75
N ARG A 92 -1.66 -1.67 7.63
CA ARG A 92 -1.69 -2.81 6.71
C ARG A 92 -2.29 -2.40 5.38
N VAL A 93 -1.57 -2.68 4.29
CA VAL A 93 -1.96 -2.34 2.93
C VAL A 93 -2.05 -3.60 2.09
N GLU A 94 -3.14 -3.75 1.35
CA GLU A 94 -3.35 -4.81 0.39
C GLU A 94 -3.86 -4.22 -0.93
N ARG A 95 -3.39 -4.78 -2.06
CA ARG A 95 -3.87 -4.40 -3.38
C ARG A 95 -5.20 -5.11 -3.63
N ALA A 96 -6.24 -4.34 -3.93
CA ALA A 96 -7.51 -4.91 -4.37
C ALA A 96 -7.43 -5.32 -5.85
N ALA A 97 -7.68 -6.59 -6.15
CA ALA A 97 -7.88 -7.09 -7.50
C ALA A 97 -9.39 -7.31 -7.74
N PRO A 98 -9.92 -6.92 -8.92
CA PRO A 98 -11.32 -7.11 -9.26
C PRO A 98 -11.68 -8.60 -9.30
N VAL A 99 -12.94 -8.91 -9.00
CA VAL A 99 -13.45 -10.28 -9.07
C VAL A 99 -13.60 -10.68 -10.52
N THR A 100 -13.07 -11.85 -10.88
CA THR A 100 -13.28 -12.45 -12.20
C THR A 100 -13.82 -13.85 -12.03
N ALA A 101 -14.71 -14.27 -12.92
CA ALA A 101 -15.24 -15.63 -12.95
C ALA A 101 -15.30 -16.11 -14.39
N HIS A 102 -14.70 -17.27 -14.65
CA HIS A 102 -14.62 -17.86 -15.98
C HIS A 102 -15.11 -19.30 -15.94
N LEU A 103 -16.06 -19.64 -16.82
CA LEU A 103 -16.57 -20.99 -16.99
C LEU A 103 -15.88 -21.68 -18.16
N THR A 104 -15.34 -22.87 -17.90
CA THR A 104 -14.63 -23.70 -18.89
C THR A 104 -15.14 -25.14 -18.86
N PRO A 105 -15.65 -25.69 -19.99
CA PRO A 105 -15.95 -24.99 -21.23
C PRO A 105 -17.21 -24.12 -21.11
N ARG A 106 -17.42 -23.18 -22.03
CA ARG A 106 -18.62 -22.31 -22.03
C ARG A 106 -19.91 -23.04 -22.39
N VAL A 107 -19.77 -24.13 -23.14
CA VAL A 107 -20.88 -24.98 -23.58
C VAL A 107 -20.41 -26.42 -23.47
N VAL A 108 -21.24 -27.25 -22.86
CA VAL A 108 -21.07 -28.70 -22.81
C VAL A 108 -22.29 -29.32 -23.47
N VAL A 109 -22.07 -30.23 -24.42
CA VAL A 109 -23.14 -31.02 -25.05
C VAL A 109 -22.90 -32.48 -24.64
N VAL A 110 -23.90 -33.10 -24.02
CA VAL A 110 -23.87 -34.49 -23.60
C VAL A 110 -25.15 -35.20 -24.03
N ASP A 111 -25.05 -36.51 -24.26
CA ASP A 111 -26.20 -37.36 -24.54
C ASP A 111 -27.07 -37.55 -23.29
N ALA A 112 -28.30 -38.03 -23.49
CA ALA A 112 -29.21 -38.34 -22.39
C ALA A 112 -28.60 -39.38 -21.45
N GLY A 113 -28.42 -39.01 -20.18
CA GLY A 113 -27.76 -39.83 -19.15
C GLY A 113 -26.24 -39.66 -19.06
N GLY A 114 -25.63 -38.82 -19.91
CA GLY A 114 -24.22 -38.46 -19.82
C GLY A 114 -23.92 -37.41 -18.74
N GLU A 115 -22.64 -37.29 -18.38
CA GLU A 115 -22.15 -36.33 -17.37
C GLU A 115 -21.51 -35.11 -18.04
N GLY A 116 -22.01 -33.91 -17.73
CA GLY A 116 -21.43 -32.65 -18.17
C GLY A 116 -20.66 -31.96 -17.04
N VAL A 117 -19.38 -31.65 -17.26
CA VAL A 117 -18.53 -30.98 -16.27
C VAL A 117 -18.26 -29.54 -16.70
N LEU A 118 -18.61 -28.59 -15.83
CA LEU A 118 -18.27 -27.18 -15.95
C LEU A 118 -17.29 -26.80 -14.83
N ARG A 119 -16.21 -26.12 -15.19
CA ARG A 119 -15.24 -25.60 -14.21
C ARG A 119 -15.39 -24.09 -14.08
N CYS A 120 -15.57 -23.60 -12.85
CA CYS A 120 -15.56 -22.17 -12.55
C CYS A 120 -14.19 -21.79 -11.98
N GLU A 121 -13.48 -20.94 -12.70
CA GLU A 121 -12.23 -20.34 -12.29
C GLU A 121 -12.53 -18.93 -11.78
N VAL A 122 -12.37 -18.73 -10.47
CA VAL A 122 -12.62 -17.44 -9.82
C VAL A 122 -11.28 -16.80 -9.46
N GLY A 123 -11.08 -15.56 -9.87
CA GLY A 123 -9.95 -14.70 -9.50
C GLY A 123 -10.41 -13.49 -8.70
N GLY A 124 -9.44 -12.81 -8.07
CA GLY A 124 -9.68 -11.64 -7.21
C GLY A 124 -8.85 -11.69 -5.94
N SER A 125 -8.76 -10.58 -5.21
CA SER A 125 -7.94 -10.48 -3.99
C SER A 125 -8.70 -10.69 -2.69
N ARG A 126 -10.04 -10.80 -2.74
CA ARG A 126 -10.90 -10.97 -1.56
C ARG A 126 -11.58 -12.33 -1.56
N SER A 127 -12.01 -12.79 -0.38
CA SER A 127 -12.86 -13.97 -0.27
C SER A 127 -14.23 -13.66 -0.90
N HIS A 128 -14.62 -14.47 -1.87
CA HIS A 128 -15.92 -14.38 -2.55
C HIS A 128 -16.75 -15.62 -2.22
N SER A 129 -18.05 -15.44 -1.98
CA SER A 129 -19.02 -16.53 -1.94
C SER A 129 -19.32 -16.97 -3.37
N ILE A 130 -19.09 -18.23 -3.70
CA ILE A 130 -19.38 -18.79 -5.03
C ILE A 130 -20.75 -19.47 -4.99
N THR A 131 -21.61 -19.13 -5.94
CA THR A 131 -22.93 -19.77 -6.13
C THR A 131 -23.03 -20.25 -7.57
N TRP A 132 -23.48 -21.49 -7.74
CA TRP A 132 -23.67 -22.16 -9.02
C TRP A 132 -25.13 -22.11 -9.46
#